data_AF-A0AAV8RCF1-F1
#
_entry.id   AF-A0AAV8RCF1-F1
#
_cell.length_a   1.000
_cell.length_b   1.000
_cell.length_c   1.000
_cell.angle_alpha   90.00
_cell.angle_beta   90.00
_cell.angle_gamma   90.00
#
_symmetry.space_group_name_H-M   'P 1'
#
loop_
_entity.id
_entity.type
_entity.pdbx_description
1 polymer ?
#
loop_
_entity_poly.entity_id
_entity_poly.type
_entity_poly.pdbx_seq_one_letter_code
_entity_poly.pdbx_strand_id
1 'polypeptide(L)'
;MNDRDARRRFNLQDGDCPVFYGVYEFYQLYAGASISAARELTRGRFDIAINWSGGLHHARRSHASGFCYVNDVVLAILELHESHYVTRPSSFCSQFLTIFSSVSSSSSSFLLFVFLRVFLADSLQL
;
A
#
# COMPACT_ATOMS: atom_id res chain seq x y z
N MET A 1 -14.63 2.12 26.28
CA MET A 1 -13.48 3.02 26.06
C MET A 1 -14.04 4.39 25.74
N ASN A 2 -13.54 5.46 26.36
CA ASN A 2 -14.00 6.81 26.02
C ASN A 2 -13.28 7.31 24.74
N ASP A 3 -13.82 8.35 24.10
CA ASP A 3 -13.30 8.89 22.84
C ASP A 3 -11.85 9.41 22.95
N ARG A 4 -11.47 9.99 24.09
CA ARG A 4 -10.11 10.48 24.33
C ARG A 4 -9.10 9.34 24.40
N ASP A 5 -9.45 8.26 25.09
CA ASP A 5 -8.60 7.07 25.20
C ASP A 5 -8.37 6.45 23.82
N ALA A 6 -9.40 6.39 22.97
CA ALA A 6 -9.29 5.92 21.61
C ALA A 6 -8.36 6.81 20.78
N ARG A 7 -8.55 8.14 20.82
CA ARG A 7 -7.71 9.07 20.07
C ARG A 7 -6.25 9.02 20.48
N ARG A 8 -5.93 8.86 21.77
CA ARG A 8 -4.54 8.64 22.22
C ARG A 8 -3.98 7.31 21.73
N ARG A 9 -4.76 6.24 21.84
CA ARG A 9 -4.33 4.89 21.42
C ARG A 9 -3.93 4.84 19.94
N PHE A 10 -4.64 5.58 19.09
CA PHE A 10 -4.42 5.60 17.64
C PHE A 10 -3.58 6.79 17.13
N ASN A 11 -3.02 7.62 18.02
CA ASN A 11 -2.23 8.82 17.68
C ASN A 11 -2.99 9.93 16.92
N LEU A 12 -4.24 10.16 17.32
CA LEU A 12 -5.16 11.12 16.71
C LEU A 12 -5.42 12.37 17.55
N GLN A 13 -4.87 12.45 18.77
CA GLN A 13 -5.12 13.56 19.70
C GLN A 13 -3.95 14.54 19.81
N ASP A 14 -2.76 14.02 20.08
CA ASP A 14 -1.56 14.82 20.40
C ASP A 14 -0.42 14.57 19.38
N GLY A 15 -0.73 13.92 18.26
CA GLY A 15 0.21 13.52 17.22
C GLY A 15 0.27 14.47 16.04
N ASP A 16 1.00 14.05 15.01
CA ASP A 16 1.14 14.73 13.71
C ASP A 16 -0.04 14.49 12.75
N CYS A 17 -1.09 13.79 13.22
CA CYS A 17 -2.25 13.39 12.42
C CYS A 17 -3.52 14.12 12.90
N PRO A 18 -3.82 15.33 12.36
CA PRO A 18 -4.98 16.12 12.78
C PRO A 18 -6.30 15.56 12.25
N VAL A 19 -7.27 15.27 13.13
CA VAL A 19 -8.61 14.83 12.71
C VAL A 19 -9.41 16.00 12.13
N PHE A 20 -9.86 15.86 10.89
CA PHE A 20 -10.71 16.83 10.20
C PHE A 20 -11.97 16.17 9.63
N TYR A 21 -12.97 16.99 9.28
CA TYR A 21 -14.22 16.51 8.68
C TYR A 21 -13.95 15.93 7.28
N GLY A 22 -14.42 14.71 7.03
CA GLY A 22 -14.18 14.03 5.75
C GLY A 22 -12.88 13.22 5.69
N VAL A 23 -12.15 13.07 6.81
CA VAL A 23 -10.87 12.34 6.84
C VAL A 23 -11.03 10.90 6.34
N TYR A 24 -12.11 10.21 6.73
CA TYR A 24 -12.32 8.83 6.34
C TYR A 24 -12.54 8.70 4.83
N GLU A 25 -13.41 9.52 4.27
CA GLU A 25 -13.76 9.57 2.85
C GLU A 25 -12.53 9.92 1.99
N PHE A 26 -11.69 10.85 2.48
CA PHE A 26 -10.44 11.21 1.83
C PHE A 26 -9.49 10.01 1.70
N TYR A 27 -9.22 9.30 2.80
CA TYR A 27 -8.33 8.13 2.76
C TYR A 27 -8.96 6.91 2.09
N GLN A 28 -10.30 6.80 2.04
CA GLN A 28 -10.98 5.78 1.24
C GLN A 28 -10.68 5.91 -0.25
N LEU A 29 -10.70 7.13 -0.80
CA LEU A 29 -10.38 7.36 -2.21
C LEU A 29 -8.93 6.99 -2.54
N TYR A 30 -8.01 7.34 -1.65
CA TYR A 30 -6.57 7.07 -1.82
C TYR A 30 -6.29 5.57 -1.80
N ALA A 31 -6.82 4.86 -0.79
CA ALA A 31 -6.70 3.42 -0.68
C ALA A 31 -7.40 2.69 -1.83
N GLY A 32 -8.60 3.14 -2.22
CA GLY A 32 -9.37 2.57 -3.32
C GLY A 32 -8.66 2.71 -4.66
N ALA A 33 -7.99 3.83 -4.92
CA ALA A 33 -7.19 4.03 -6.12
C ALA A 33 -6.00 3.05 -6.17
N SER A 34 -5.28 2.86 -5.06
CA SER A 34 -4.15 1.92 -4.98
C SER A 34 -4.58 0.45 -5.14
N ILE A 35 -5.70 0.05 -4.52
CA ILE A 35 -6.29 -1.30 -4.70
C ILE A 35 -6.75 -1.50 -6.15
N SER A 36 -7.41 -0.50 -6.74
CA SER A 36 -7.89 -0.59 -8.13
C SER A 36 -6.70 -0.71 -9.09
N ALA A 37 -5.65 0.08 -8.90
CA ALA A 37 -4.41 -0.02 -9.67
C ALA A 37 -3.81 -1.43 -9.59
N ALA A 38 -3.67 -1.98 -8.38
CA ALA A 38 -3.19 -3.36 -8.17
C ALA A 38 -4.05 -4.39 -8.92
N ARG A 39 -5.37 -4.28 -8.82
CA ARG A 39 -6.31 -5.19 -9.47
C ARG A 39 -6.24 -5.13 -11.00
N GLU A 40 -6.08 -3.93 -11.56
CA GLU A 40 -5.96 -3.75 -13.01
C GLU A 40 -4.64 -4.30 -13.56
N LEU A 41 -3.54 -4.18 -12.80
CA LEU A 41 -2.27 -4.83 -13.10
C LEU A 41 -2.41 -6.36 -13.07
N THR A 42 -3.03 -6.91 -12.04
CA THR A 42 -3.30 -8.35 -11.93
C THR A 42 -4.12 -8.89 -13.09
N ARG A 43 -5.11 -8.13 -13.57
CA ARG A 43 -5.95 -8.50 -14.72
C ARG A 43 -5.19 -8.49 -16.05
N GLY A 44 -3.94 -8.02 -16.08
CA GLY A 44 -3.16 -7.85 -17.30
C GLY A 44 -3.72 -6.79 -18.24
N ARG A 45 -4.55 -5.86 -17.73
CA ARG A 45 -5.13 -4.77 -18.55
C ARG A 45 -4.16 -3.62 -18.77
N PHE A 46 -3.18 -3.46 -17.88
CA PHE A 46 -2.12 -2.47 -17.99
C PHE A 46 -0.81 -3.07 -17.48
N ASP A 47 0.30 -2.66 -18.06
CA ASP A 47 1.65 -3.02 -17.59
C ASP A 47 2.12 -2.13 -16.44
N ILE A 48 1.63 -0.89 -16.38
CA ILE A 48 2.01 0.13 -15.41
C ILE A 48 0.75 0.86 -14.96
N ALA A 49 0.59 0.99 -13.63
CA ALA A 49 -0.44 1.81 -13.01
C ALA A 49 0.20 2.82 -12.07
N ILE A 50 -0.28 4.07 -12.13
CA ILE A 50 0.26 5.19 -11.33
C ILE A 50 -0.87 5.78 -10.52
N ASN A 51 -0.67 5.87 -9.20
CA ASN A 51 -1.55 6.59 -8.30
C ASN A 51 -0.76 7.73 -7.61
N TRP A 52 -0.90 8.95 -8.11
CA TRP A 52 -0.24 10.14 -7.53
C TRP A 52 -0.78 10.55 -6.16
N SER A 53 -2.02 10.15 -5.83
CA SER A 53 -2.60 10.42 -4.53
C SER A 53 -2.05 9.48 -3.44
N GLY A 54 -1.65 8.26 -3.80
CA GLY A 54 -1.22 7.23 -2.86
C GLY A 54 0.20 7.39 -2.32
N GLY A 55 0.72 6.31 -1.72
CA GLY A 55 2.06 6.27 -1.15
C GLY A 55 2.12 6.62 0.34
N LEU A 56 1.00 6.44 1.06
CA LEU A 56 0.83 6.76 2.47
C LEU A 56 1.43 5.68 3.38
N HIS A 57 2.75 5.55 3.36
CA HIS A 57 3.46 4.41 3.95
C HIS A 57 3.71 4.48 5.47
N HIS A 58 3.49 5.63 6.13
CA HIS A 58 3.79 5.77 7.56
C HIS A 58 2.70 5.22 8.48
N ALA A 59 1.50 4.94 7.96
CA ALA A 59 0.40 4.37 8.72
C ALA A 59 0.73 2.93 9.17
N ARG A 60 0.44 2.63 10.44
CA ARG A 60 0.56 1.28 11.04
C ARG A 60 -0.83 0.73 11.37
N ARG A 61 -0.94 -0.59 11.56
CA ARG A 61 -2.20 -1.31 11.81
C ARG A 61 -3.13 -0.65 12.84
N SER A 62 -2.55 -0.06 13.89
CA SER A 62 -3.30 0.55 14.99
C SER A 62 -2.72 1.92 15.39
N HIS A 63 -2.12 2.65 14.44
CA HIS A 63 -1.48 3.93 14.74
C HIS A 63 -1.34 4.79 13.47
N ALA A 64 -1.85 6.02 13.52
CA ALA A 64 -1.58 7.03 12.50
C ALA A 64 -0.20 7.67 12.75
N SER A 65 0.51 8.04 11.68
CA SER A 65 1.82 8.71 11.78
C SER A 65 2.17 9.37 10.45
N GLY A 66 2.89 10.48 10.48
CA GLY A 66 3.40 11.17 9.30
C GLY A 66 2.27 11.58 8.34
N PHE A 67 1.16 12.08 8.88
CA PHE A 67 -0.07 12.38 8.13
C PHE A 67 -0.70 11.18 7.39
N CYS A 68 -0.30 9.96 7.73
CA CYS A 68 -0.84 8.74 7.13
C CYS A 68 -1.78 8.04 8.13
N TYR A 69 -3.05 7.88 7.75
CA TYR A 69 -4.07 7.18 8.54
C TYR A 69 -4.31 5.76 8.02
N VAL A 70 -4.14 5.56 6.71
CA VAL A 70 -4.30 4.29 6.02
C VAL A 70 -3.04 4.02 5.21
N ASN A 71 -2.54 2.78 5.26
CA ASN A 71 -1.38 2.36 4.48
C ASN A 71 -1.85 1.72 3.16
N ASP A 72 -2.07 2.55 2.15
CA ASP A 72 -2.57 2.13 0.85
C ASP A 72 -1.57 1.24 0.09
N VAL A 73 -0.27 1.41 0.34
CA VAL A 73 0.80 0.57 -0.22
C VAL A 73 0.65 -0.87 0.26
N VAL A 74 0.45 -1.08 1.56
CA VAL A 74 0.22 -2.42 2.12
C VAL A 74 -1.06 -3.04 1.54
N LEU A 75 -2.13 -2.26 1.40
CA LEU A 75 -3.38 -2.75 0.81
C LEU A 75 -3.20 -3.17 -0.66
N ALA A 76 -2.48 -2.39 -1.45
CA ALA A 76 -2.15 -2.74 -2.84
C ALA A 76 -1.31 -4.02 -2.92
N ILE A 77 -0.31 -4.19 -2.05
CA ILE A 77 0.50 -5.41 -1.97
C ILE A 77 -0.36 -6.62 -1.60
N LEU A 78 -1.30 -6.48 -0.67
CA LEU A 78 -2.22 -7.55 -0.29
C LEU A 78 -3.14 -7.95 -1.45
N GLU A 79 -3.68 -6.98 -2.21
CA GLU A 79 -4.50 -7.26 -3.40
C GLU A 79 -3.70 -8.02 -4.48
N LEU A 80 -2.45 -7.60 -4.71
CA LEU A 80 -1.54 -8.31 -5.63
C LEU A 80 -1.26 -9.73 -5.13
N HIS A 81 -0.94 -9.88 -3.83
CA HIS A 81 -0.66 -11.17 -3.20
C HIS A 81 -1.86 -12.11 -3.32
N GLU A 82 -3.04 -11.71 -2.87
CA GLU A 82 -4.26 -12.54 -2.93
C GLU A 82 -4.53 -13.04 -4.35
N SER A 83 -4.39 -12.15 -5.34
CA SER A 83 -4.62 -12.50 -6.73
C SER A 83 -3.57 -13.45 -7.33
N HIS A 84 -2.33 -13.41 -6.84
CA HIS A 84 -1.28 -14.33 -7.25
C HIS A 84 -1.54 -15.77 -6.76
N TYR A 85 -2.12 -15.97 -5.58
CA TYR A 85 -2.48 -17.31 -5.08
C TYR A 85 -3.63 -17.95 -5.87
N VAL A 86 -4.53 -17.14 -6.41
CA VAL A 86 -5.69 -17.61 -7.19
C VAL A 86 -5.29 -17.97 -8.64
N THR A 87 -4.28 -17.30 -9.21
CA THR A 87 -3.99 -17.39 -10.65
C THR A 87 -2.82 -18.32 -11.04
N ARG A 88 -1.91 -18.71 -10.14
CA ARG A 88 -0.81 -19.66 -10.47
C ARG A 88 -0.37 -20.55 -9.28
N PRO A 89 -0.55 -21.88 -9.34
CA PRO A 89 0.03 -22.77 -8.33
C PRO A 89 1.53 -22.99 -8.60
N SER A 90 2.33 -22.71 -7.56
CA SER A 90 3.65 -23.31 -7.23
C SER A 90 4.90 -23.08 -8.12
N SER A 91 5.38 -21.84 -8.32
CA SER A 91 6.82 -21.67 -8.67
C SER A 91 7.51 -20.35 -8.27
N PHE A 92 6.89 -19.48 -7.45
CA PHE A 92 7.48 -18.17 -7.15
C PHE A 92 7.68 -17.87 -5.66
N CYS A 93 8.07 -18.89 -4.91
CA CYS A 93 8.37 -18.79 -3.48
C CYS A 93 9.81 -18.31 -3.25
N SER A 94 10.17 -17.09 -3.64
CA SER A 94 11.43 -16.48 -3.16
C SER A 94 11.53 -14.95 -3.22
N GLN A 95 10.66 -14.25 -3.94
CA GLN A 95 10.77 -12.77 -4.09
C GLN A 95 9.83 -11.96 -3.17
N PHE A 96 8.89 -12.61 -2.48
CA PHE A 96 7.90 -11.94 -1.63
C PHE A 96 8.47 -11.34 -0.33
N LEU A 97 9.60 -11.87 0.18
CA LEU A 97 10.17 -11.45 1.46
C LEU A 97 10.94 -10.12 1.41
N THR A 98 11.37 -9.67 0.22
CA THR A 98 12.22 -8.47 0.09
C THR A 98 11.42 -7.16 0.16
N ILE A 99 10.13 -7.18 -0.21
CA ILE A 99 9.28 -5.97 -0.23
C ILE A 99 8.88 -5.56 1.19
N PHE A 100 8.58 -6.51 2.07
CA PHE A 100 8.11 -6.24 3.43
C PHE A 100 9.19 -5.61 4.32
N SER A 101 10.45 -5.98 4.12
CA SER A 101 11.59 -5.42 4.87
C SER A 101 12.01 -4.03 4.40
N SER A 102 11.87 -3.71 3.10
CA SER A 102 12.23 -2.39 2.56
C SER A 102 11.21 -1.28 2.88
N VAL A 103 9.91 -1.59 2.97
CA VAL A 103 8.88 -0.58 3.31
C VAL A 103 9.05 -0.07 4.75
N SER A 104 9.63 -0.88 5.65
CA SER A 104 9.79 -0.51 7.05
C SER A 104 11.05 0.31 7.36
N SER A 105 11.98 0.52 6.41
CA SER A 105 13.35 0.97 6.75
C SER A 105 13.92 2.15 5.94
N SER A 106 13.20 2.75 4.99
CA SER A 106 13.76 3.83 4.17
C SER A 106 13.19 5.21 4.52
N SER A 107 14.07 6.09 5.01
CA SER A 107 13.82 7.51 5.36
C SER A 107 13.86 8.46 4.15
N SER A 108 13.94 7.92 2.92
CA SER A 108 14.25 8.72 1.72
C SER A 108 13.04 8.82 0.80
N SER A 109 12.19 9.79 1.12
CA SER A 109 11.07 10.24 0.29
C SER A 109 11.58 10.95 -0.95
N PHE A 110 11.84 10.26 -2.07
CA PHE A 110 11.84 10.91 -3.40
C PHE A 110 11.72 9.97 -4.61
N LEU A 111 11.92 8.65 -4.48
CA LEU A 111 11.87 7.73 -5.64
C LEU A 111 11.31 6.35 -5.29
N LEU A 112 10.00 6.28 -5.03
CA LEU A 112 9.27 5.01 -5.10
C LEU A 112 7.96 5.18 -5.88
N PHE A 113 8.03 5.86 -7.04
CA PHE A 113 6.90 6.03 -7.95
C PHE A 113 7.18 5.39 -9.31
N VAL A 114 7.52 4.12 -9.27
CA VAL A 114 7.22 3.15 -10.33
C VAL A 114 6.84 1.91 -9.55
N PHE A 115 5.61 1.41 -9.68
CA PHE A 115 5.36 0.00 -9.40
C PHE A 115 6.21 -0.76 -10.43
N LEU A 116 7.47 -0.98 -10.06
CA LEU A 116 8.48 -1.60 -10.87
C LEU A 116 7.98 -3.01 -11.15
N ARG A 117 7.79 -3.28 -12.44
CA ARG A 117 7.74 -4.60 -13.09
C ARG A 117 7.92 -5.74 -12.08
N VAL A 118 6.91 -6.59 -11.91
CA VAL A 118 7.17 -7.97 -11.51
C VAL A 118 8.23 -8.49 -12.49
N PHE A 119 9.42 -8.72 -11.96
CA PHE A 119 10.66 -8.91 -12.70
C PHE A 119 10.70 -10.35 -13.25
N LEU A 120 9.85 -10.67 -14.22
CA LEU A 120 10.14 -11.75 -15.15
C LEU A 120 9.87 -11.29 -16.58
N ALA A 121 10.97 -11.21 -17.31
CA ALA A 121 11.06 -11.59 -18.71
C ALA A 121 9.99 -12.59 -19.17
N ASP A 122 8.88 -12.08 -19.72
CA ASP A 122 8.32 -12.61 -20.96
C ASP A 122 9.23 -12.15 -22.12
N SER A 123 10.51 -12.54 -22.10
CA SER A 123 11.46 -12.12 -23.14
C SER A 123 12.39 -13.21 -23.64
N LEU A 124 12.24 -14.47 -23.22
CA LEU A 124 12.84 -15.61 -23.91
C LEU A 124 11.90 -16.82 -23.88
N GLN A 125 10.88 -16.77 -24.73
CA GLN A 125 10.42 -17.96 -25.44
C GLN A 125 10.65 -17.73 -26.94
N LEU A 126 11.94 -17.78 -27.31
CA LEU A 126 12.43 -18.47 -28.50
C LEU A 126 13.21 -19.69 -28.01
#